data_AF-A0A2V5V1K3-F1
#
_entry.id   AF-A0A2V5V1K3-F1
#
_cell.length_a   1.000
_cell.length_b   1.000
_cell.length_c   1.000
_cell.angle_alpha   90.00
_cell.angle_beta   90.00
_cell.angle_gamma   90.00
#
_symmetry.space_group_name_H-M   'P 1'
#
loop_
_entity.id
_entity.type
_entity.pdbx_description
1 polymer ?
#
loop_
_entity_poly.entity_id
_entity_poly.type
_entity_poly.pdbx_seq_one_letter_code
_entity_poly.pdbx_strand_id
1 'polypeptide(L)'
;TSIPAYTKDGFERVQKLKLTSDEAQFASQFNGVRSVQQIAKNLRIDLKSAGQMLFRFLALEIVECWPASTAAKPEQRSVFQRFRRDR
;
A
#
# COMPACT_ATOMS: atom_id res chain seq x y z
N THR A 1 9.89 3.58 -3.66
CA THR A 1 9.11 2.76 -2.70
C THR A 1 7.88 2.24 -3.40
N SER A 2 7.64 0.93 -3.38
CA SER A 2 6.46 0.32 -4.02
C SER A 2 5.23 0.41 -3.14
N ILE A 3 4.06 0.58 -3.74
CA ILE A 3 2.77 0.68 -3.06
C ILE A 3 1.96 -0.57 -3.41
N PRO A 4 1.74 -1.50 -2.46
CA PRO A 4 0.92 -2.67 -2.68
C PRO A 4 -0.56 -2.29 -2.72
N ALA A 5 -1.26 -2.80 -3.73
CA ALA A 5 -2.71 -2.74 -3.87
C ALA A 5 -3.24 -4.13 -4.18
N TYR A 6 -4.46 -4.44 -3.75
CA TYR A 6 -5.12 -5.68 -4.14
C TYR A 6 -5.43 -5.68 -5.63
N THR A 7 -5.17 -6.81 -6.28
CA THR A 7 -5.69 -7.07 -7.62
C THR A 7 -7.20 -7.31 -7.54
N LYS A 8 -7.90 -7.23 -8.69
CA LYS A 8 -9.35 -7.46 -8.77
C LYS A 8 -9.76 -8.79 -8.13
N ASP A 9 -9.04 -9.86 -8.43
CA ASP A 9 -9.32 -11.21 -7.91
C ASP A 9 -8.56 -11.50 -6.60
N GLY A 10 -7.51 -10.73 -6.30
CA GLY A 10 -6.64 -10.94 -5.15
C GLY A 10 -7.34 -10.75 -3.82
N PHE A 11 -8.30 -9.84 -3.74
CA PHE A 11 -9.08 -9.61 -2.52
C PHE A 11 -9.95 -10.81 -2.14
N GLU A 12 -10.51 -11.53 -3.10
CA GLU A 12 -11.27 -12.76 -2.82
C GLU A 12 -10.33 -13.93 -2.49
N ARG A 13 -9.18 -14.00 -3.17
CA ARG A 13 -8.17 -15.05 -2.93
C ARG A 13 -7.59 -14.95 -1.52
N VAL A 14 -7.26 -13.74 -1.04
CA VAL A 14 -6.65 -13.54 0.28
C VAL A 14 -7.58 -13.97 1.42
N GLN A 15 -8.89 -13.88 1.23
CA GLN A 15 -9.89 -14.33 2.22
C GLN A 15 -9.98 -15.86 2.31
N LYS A 16 -9.69 -16.57 1.22
CA LYS A 16 -9.73 -18.04 1.16
C LYS A 16 -8.41 -18.69 1.58
N LEU A 17 -7.35 -17.90 1.72
CA LEU A 17 -6.03 -18.37 2.15
C LEU A 17 -5.95 -18.53 3.65
N LYS A 18 -5.24 -19.57 4.09
CA LYS A 18 -4.82 -19.70 5.49
C LYS A 18 -3.65 -18.75 5.74
N LEU A 19 -3.96 -17.57 6.25
CA LEU A 19 -2.98 -16.57 6.67
C LEU A 19 -2.61 -16.77 8.13
N THR A 20 -1.35 -16.49 8.47
CA THR A 20 -0.98 -16.29 9.88
C THR A 20 -1.57 -14.96 10.38
N SER A 21 -1.58 -14.76 11.70
CA SER A 21 -2.04 -13.48 12.27
C SER A 21 -1.26 -12.28 11.70
N ASP A 22 0.06 -12.42 11.55
CA ASP A 22 0.93 -11.37 11.03
C ASP A 22 0.64 -11.07 9.56
N GLU A 23 0.39 -12.11 8.76
CA GLU A 23 0.05 -11.96 7.34
C GLU A 23 -1.31 -11.29 7.15
N ALA A 24 -2.31 -11.67 7.96
CA ALA A 24 -3.62 -11.04 7.93
C ALA A 24 -3.53 -9.55 8.35
N GLN A 25 -2.74 -9.25 9.38
CA GLN A 25 -2.46 -7.87 9.80
C GLN A 25 -1.74 -7.09 8.69
N PHE A 26 -0.72 -7.66 8.05
CA PHE A 26 -0.01 -7.04 6.93
C PHE A 26 -0.94 -6.76 5.75
N ALA A 27 -1.75 -7.75 5.36
CA ALA A 27 -2.70 -7.65 4.27
C ALA A 27 -3.78 -6.58 4.52
N SER A 28 -4.25 -6.45 5.77
CA SER A 28 -5.23 -5.42 6.15
C SER A 28 -4.76 -3.97 5.95
N GLN A 29 -3.44 -3.74 5.84
CA GLN A 29 -2.86 -2.41 5.65
C GLN A 29 -2.80 -1.98 4.18
N PHE A 30 -3.06 -2.88 3.23
CA PHE A 30 -3.04 -2.56 1.81
C PHE A 30 -4.23 -1.69 1.43
N ASN A 31 -3.93 -0.45 1.02
CA ASN A 31 -4.94 0.52 0.63
C ASN A 31 -4.60 1.27 -0.66
N GLY A 32 -3.57 0.83 -1.39
CA GLY A 32 -3.13 1.48 -2.63
C GLY A 32 -2.50 2.87 -2.45
N VAL A 33 -2.24 3.32 -1.21
CA VAL A 33 -1.63 4.62 -0.91
C VAL A 33 -0.34 4.47 -0.09
N ARG A 34 -0.32 3.53 0.86
CA ARG A 34 0.83 3.32 1.75
C ARG A 34 1.89 2.45 1.09
N SER A 35 3.14 2.87 1.18
CA SER A 35 4.28 2.04 0.79
C SER A 35 4.52 0.90 1.78
N VAL A 36 5.19 -0.16 1.31
CA VAL A 36 5.60 -1.30 2.14
C VAL A 36 6.38 -0.86 3.38
N GLN A 37 7.25 0.15 3.24
CA GLN A 37 8.01 0.70 4.37
C GLN A 37 7.11 1.38 5.41
N GLN A 38 6.07 2.09 4.98
CA GLN A 38 5.11 2.71 5.90
C GLN A 38 4.27 1.64 6.62
N ILE A 39 3.89 0.58 5.91
CA ILE A 39 3.16 -0.56 6.50
C ILE A 39 4.02 -1.26 7.55
N ALA A 40 5.29 -1.56 7.22
CA ALA A 40 6.24 -2.19 8.14
C ALA A 40 6.41 -1.37 9.43
N LYS A 41 6.57 -0.04 9.28
CA LYS A 41 6.64 0.89 10.42
C LYS A 41 5.36 0.87 11.27
N ASN A 42 4.19 0.87 10.64
CA ASN A 42 2.90 0.88 11.35
C ASN A 42 2.71 -0.40 12.18
N LEU A 43 3.08 -1.55 11.63
CA LEU A 43 2.95 -2.85 12.29
C LEU A 43 4.14 -3.19 13.20
N ARG A 44 5.15 -2.31 13.27
CA ARG A 44 6.39 -2.51 14.03
C ARG A 44 7.12 -3.81 13.67
N ILE A 45 7.03 -4.21 12.41
CA ILE A 45 7.77 -5.34 11.84
C ILE A 45 8.99 -4.84 11.06
N ASP A 46 10.02 -5.67 10.94
CA ASP A 46 11.18 -5.31 10.15
C ASP A 46 10.88 -5.36 8.63
N LEU A 47 11.63 -4.57 7.86
CA LEU A 47 11.40 -4.44 6.43
C LEU A 47 11.67 -5.75 5.67
N LYS A 48 12.51 -6.64 6.21
CA LYS A 48 12.85 -7.92 5.57
C LYS A 48 11.66 -8.88 5.68
N SER A 49 11.06 -9.00 6.87
CA SER A 49 9.83 -9.77 7.12
C SER A 49 8.66 -9.23 6.31
N ALA A 50 8.46 -7.90 6.29
CA ALA A 50 7.47 -7.26 5.42
C ALA A 50 7.69 -7.57 3.94
N GLY A 51 8.95 -7.60 3.50
CA GLY A 51 9.35 -7.98 2.15
C GLY A 51 9.03 -9.43 1.82
N GLN A 52 9.23 -10.37 2.75
CA GLN A 52 8.89 -11.78 2.58
C GLN A 52 7.38 -11.99 2.45
N MET A 53 6.59 -11.34 3.30
CA MET A 53 5.12 -11.37 3.21
C MET A 53 4.63 -10.77 1.88
N LEU A 54 5.17 -9.63 1.49
CA LEU A 54 4.85 -9.00 0.20
C LEU A 54 5.18 -9.92 -0.98
N PHE A 55 6.35 -10.56 -0.95
CA PHE A 55 6.76 -11.49 -1.99
C PHE A 55 5.78 -12.67 -2.12
N ARG A 56 5.35 -13.23 -0.99
CA ARG A 56 4.32 -14.29 -0.99
C ARG A 56 3.02 -13.80 -1.63
N PHE A 57 2.54 -12.61 -1.29
CA PHE A 57 1.31 -12.05 -1.87
C PHE A 57 1.45 -11.74 -3.37
N LEU A 58 2.62 -11.27 -3.82
CA LEU A 58 2.92 -11.05 -5.25
C LEU A 58 2.94 -12.36 -6.02
N ALA A 59 3.61 -13.38 -5.48
CA ALA A 59 3.73 -14.71 -6.11
C ALA A 59 2.38 -15.42 -6.26
N LEU A 60 1.41 -15.11 -5.38
CA LEU A 60 0.04 -15.61 -5.44
C LEU A 60 -0.90 -14.71 -6.26
N GLU A 61 -0.36 -13.65 -6.88
CA GLU A 61 -1.11 -12.63 -7.64
C GLU A 61 -2.23 -11.96 -6.83
N ILE A 62 -2.05 -11.87 -5.51
CA ILE A 62 -3.01 -11.27 -4.58
C ILE A 62 -2.87 -9.75 -4.59
N VAL A 63 -1.63 -9.28 -4.68
CA VAL A 63 -1.31 -7.85 -4.72
C VAL A 63 -0.46 -7.54 -5.93
N GLU A 64 -0.61 -6.31 -6.41
CA GLU A 64 0.26 -5.70 -7.41
C GLU A 64 0.98 -4.50 -6.79
N CYS A 65 2.22 -4.29 -7.21
CA CYS A 65 3.03 -3.18 -6.73
C CYS A 65 3.03 -2.04 -7.74
N TRP A 66 2.40 -0.93 -7.36
CA TRP A 66 2.46 0.29 -8.15
C TRP A 66 3.68 1.11 -7.77
N PRO A 67 4.33 1.77 -8.75
CA PRO A 67 5.28 2.84 -8.46
C PRO A 67 4.61 3.92 -7.60
N ALA A 68 5.36 4.49 -6.65
CA ALA A 68 4.88 5.63 -5.86
C ALA A 68 4.43 6.84 -6.70
N SER A 69 4.85 6.92 -7.97
CA SER A 69 4.41 7.95 -8.92
C SER A 69 3.00 7.70 -9.50
N THR A 70 2.50 6.46 -9.46
CA THR A 70 1.24 6.06 -10.11
C THR A 70 0.08 5.89 -9.13
N ALA A 71 0.36 5.69 -7.84
CA ALA A 71 -0.65 5.92 -6.82
C ALA A 71 -1.04 7.38 -6.92
N ALA A 72 -2.20 7.64 -7.52
CA ALA A 72 -2.74 8.98 -7.72
C ALA A 72 -2.42 9.78 -6.46
N LYS A 73 -1.68 10.88 -6.63
CA LYS A 73 -1.53 11.89 -5.58
C LYS A 73 -2.93 11.98 -4.95
N PRO A 74 -3.12 11.70 -3.65
CA PRO A 74 -4.35 12.14 -3.01
C PRO A 74 -4.44 13.60 -3.44
N GLU A 75 -5.51 13.95 -4.15
CA GLU A 75 -5.72 15.27 -4.73
C GLU A 75 -5.35 16.26 -3.63
N GLN A 76 -4.12 16.79 -3.67
CA GLN A 76 -3.77 17.96 -2.91
C GLN A 76 -4.60 18.98 -3.63
N ARG A 77 -5.82 19.16 -3.12
CA ARG A 77 -6.60 20.36 -3.32
C ARG A 77 -5.72 21.49 -2.86
N SER A 78 -4.89 21.94 -3.81
CA SER A 78 -4.27 23.24 -3.85
C SER A 78 -5.43 24.22 -3.91
N VAL A 79 -5.95 24.55 -2.74
CA VAL A 79 -6.98 25.56 -2.55
C VAL A 79 -6.21 26.80 -2.12
N PHE A 80 -5.98 27.65 -3.14
CA PHE A 80 -5.50 29.04 -3.14
C PHE A 80 -3.99 29.31 -3.13
N GLN A 81 -3.41 29.21 -4.33
CA GLN A 81 -2.41 30.18 -4.79
C GLN A 81 -3.12 31.29 -5.59
N ARG A 82 -3.33 32.46 -4.97
CA ARG A 82 -3.49 33.84 -5.53
C ARG A 82 -4.21 34.65 -4.44
N PHE A 83 -3.66 35.73 -3.93
CA PHE A 83 -3.33 36.95 -4.68
C PHE A 83 -2.02 37.59 -4.22
N ARG A 84 -1.18 37.98 -5.19
CA ARG A 84 -0.25 39.11 -5.05
C ARG A 84 -0.90 40.33 -5.72
N ARG A 85 -0.65 41.51 -5.10
CA ARG A 85 -0.85 42.91 -5.54
C ARG A 85 -2.29 43.43 -5.54
N ASP A 86 -2.56 44.52 -4.81
CA ASP A 86 -2.25 45.89 -5.25
C ASP A 86 -2.33 46.93 -4.11
N ARG A 87 -1.63 48.05 -4.34
CA ARG A 87 -1.49 49.31 -3.59
C ARG A 87 -0.57 49.38 -2.36
#